data_AF-A0A7Y5UKS8-F1
#
_entry.id   AF-A0A7Y5UKS8-F1
#
_cell.length_a   1.000
_cell.length_b   1.000
_cell.length_c   1.000
_cell.angle_alpha   90.00
_cell.angle_beta   90.00
_cell.angle_gamma   90.00
#
_symmetry.space_group_name_H-M   'P 1'
#
loop_
_entity.id
_entity.type
_entity.pdbx_description
1 polymer ?
#
loop_
_entity_poly.entity_id
_entity_poly.type
_entity_poly.pdbx_seq_one_letter_code
_entity_poly.pdbx_strand_id
1 'polypeptide(L)' 'MSTHRTGSASHTALTADPYDILHRGFHWQVPARFNIAQACCSRWAQATPQAVAVRLHEDDGPGATLTYGA' A
#
# COMPACT_ATOMS: atom_id res chain seq x y z
N MET A 1 49.85 15.43 -8.21
CA MET A 1 49.51 14.39 -7.19
C MET A 1 48.53 15.02 -6.23
N SER A 2 47.30 14.53 -6.26
CA SER A 2 46.08 15.15 -5.70
C SER A 2 46.12 15.36 -4.19
N THR A 3 45.54 16.47 -3.72
CA THR A 3 44.50 16.48 -2.66
C THR A 3 44.01 17.92 -2.46
N HIS A 4 43.20 18.41 -3.41
CA HIS A 4 42.35 19.55 -3.11
C HIS A 4 40.92 19.09 -2.88
N ARG A 5 40.41 19.51 -1.72
CA ARG A 5 39.09 20.12 -1.48
C ARG A 5 38.32 19.42 -0.37
N THR A 6 38.50 19.95 0.83
CA THR A 6 37.46 20.30 1.81
C THR A 6 36.08 19.73 1.51
N GLY A 7 35.72 18.66 2.22
CA GLY A 7 34.32 18.31 2.45
C GLY A 7 33.73 19.31 3.44
N SER A 8 33.04 20.31 2.90
CA SER A 8 32.21 21.27 3.63
C SER A 8 31.25 20.54 4.58
N ALA A 9 31.16 20.99 5.83
CA ALA A 9 30.12 20.56 6.75
C ALA A 9 28.71 20.88 6.19
N SER A 10 27.68 20.20 6.74
CA SER A 10 26.21 20.44 6.66
C SER A 10 25.47 19.43 5.78
N HIS A 11 24.62 18.54 6.32
CA HIS A 11 23.35 18.91 6.96
C HIS A 11 22.98 17.95 8.10
N THR A 12 23.21 18.32 9.36
CA THR A 12 22.47 17.73 10.48
C THR A 12 21.06 18.33 10.46
N ALA A 13 20.21 17.83 9.56
CA ALA A 13 18.78 17.86 9.84
C ALA A 13 18.46 16.61 10.66
N LEU A 14 18.15 16.83 11.93
CA LEU A 14 17.58 15.85 12.86
C LEU A 14 16.14 15.48 12.45
N THR A 15 15.89 15.25 11.17
CA THR A 15 14.58 14.85 10.65
C THR A 15 14.55 13.35 10.58
N ALA A 16 13.70 12.74 11.41
CA ALA A 16 13.49 11.30 11.40
C ALA A 16 13.11 10.81 9.99
N ASP A 17 13.62 9.64 9.62
CA ASP A 17 13.34 9.01 8.32
C ASP A 17 11.82 8.79 8.15
N PRO A 18 11.20 9.22 7.03
CA PRO A 18 9.79 9.03 6.75
C PRO A 18 9.30 7.57 6.84
N TYR A 19 10.12 6.60 6.41
CA TYR A 19 9.78 5.18 6.54
C TYR A 19 9.64 4.81 8.02
N ASP A 20 10.60 5.26 8.81
CA ASP A 20 10.69 5.05 10.26
C ASP A 20 9.50 5.67 11.01
N ILE A 21 9.07 6.86 10.60
CA ILE A 21 7.88 7.53 11.14
C ILE A 21 6.62 6.73 10.82
N LEU A 22 6.44 6.33 9.55
CA LEU A 22 5.25 5.60 9.11
C LEU A 22 5.18 4.21 9.75
N HIS A 23 6.31 3.49 9.76
CA HIS A 23 6.39 2.15 10.32
C HIS A 23 6.11 2.14 11.82
N ARG A 24 6.60 3.13 12.58
CA ARG A 24 6.35 3.23 14.02
C ARG A 24 4.96 3.76 14.37
N GLY A 25 4.39 4.64 13.54
CA GLY A 25 3.11 5.30 13.83
C GLY A 25 1.88 4.55 13.32
N PHE A 26 2.04 3.68 12.32
CA PHE A 26 0.92 2.96 11.75
C PHE A 26 0.53 1.75 12.60
N HIS A 27 -0.72 1.74 13.07
CA HIS A 27 -1.32 0.61 13.75
C HIS A 27 -2.67 0.29 13.12
N TRP A 28 -2.88 -0.99 12.80
CA TRP A 28 -4.19 -1.46 12.37
C TRP A 28 -5.20 -1.37 13.52
N GLN A 29 -6.30 -0.67 13.30
CA GLN A 29 -7.44 -0.66 14.21
C GLN A 29 -8.31 -1.89 13.94
N VAL A 30 -7.89 -3.05 14.41
CA VAL A 30 -8.62 -4.33 14.21
C VAL A 30 -9.61 -4.54 15.36
N PRO A 31 -10.94 -4.60 15.08
CA PRO A 31 -11.93 -4.89 16.11
C PRO A 31 -11.76 -6.29 16.70
N ALA A 32 -12.25 -6.50 17.94
CA ALA A 32 -12.23 -7.81 18.60
C ALA A 32 -12.95 -8.92 17.80
N ARG A 33 -13.94 -8.55 16.98
CA ARG A 33 -14.62 -9.43 16.04
C ARG A 33 -14.40 -8.89 14.63
N PHE A 34 -13.42 -9.47 13.95
CA PHE A 34 -13.04 -9.08 12.60
C PHE A 34 -13.21 -10.25 11.63
N ASN A 35 -13.69 -9.95 10.42
CA ASN A 35 -13.75 -10.89 9.32
C ASN A 35 -13.16 -10.23 8.07
N ILE A 36 -12.02 -10.76 7.61
CA ILE A 36 -11.30 -10.21 6.46
C ILE A 36 -12.10 -10.29 5.17
N ALA A 37 -12.89 -11.35 4.95
CA ALA A 37 -13.73 -11.49 3.76
C ALA A 37 -14.83 -10.42 3.73
N GLN A 38 -15.37 -10.05 4.89
CA GLN A 38 -16.35 -8.97 4.99
C GLN A 38 -15.72 -7.61 4.70
N ALA A 39 -14.53 -7.34 5.26
CA ALA A 39 -13.82 -6.07 5.07
C ALA A 39 -13.33 -5.86 3.63
N CYS A 40 -12.84 -6.92 2.98
CA CYS A 40 -12.26 -6.86 1.64
C CYS A 40 -13.29 -7.07 0.52
N CYS A 41 -14.33 -7.90 0.73
CA CYS A 41 -15.25 -8.31 -0.33
C CYS A 41 -16.70 -7.91 -0.04
N SER A 42 -17.31 -8.46 1.03
CA SER A 42 -18.77 -8.31 1.22
C SER A 42 -19.23 -6.87 1.36
N ARG A 43 -18.45 -6.01 2.04
CA ARG A 43 -18.75 -4.57 2.15
C ARG A 43 -18.78 -3.88 0.77
N TRP A 44 -17.84 -4.22 -0.10
CA TRP A 44 -17.75 -3.64 -1.45
C TRP A 44 -18.82 -4.20 -2.38
N ALA A 45 -19.15 -5.48 -2.27
CA ALA A 45 -20.28 -6.08 -2.99
C ALA A 45 -21.61 -5.38 -2.67
N GLN A 46 -21.80 -4.96 -1.41
CA GLN A 46 -23.00 -4.21 -1.00
C GLN A 46 -22.97 -2.75 -1.45
N ALA A 47 -21.84 -2.05 -1.31
CA ALA A 47 -21.75 -0.62 -1.58
C ALA A 47 -21.57 -0.30 -3.08
N THR A 48 -20.77 -1.09 -3.79
CA THR A 48 -20.34 -0.84 -5.17
C THR A 48 -20.20 -2.16 -5.93
N PRO A 49 -21.29 -2.91 -6.19
CA PRO A 49 -21.23 -4.25 -6.78
C PRO A 49 -20.55 -4.28 -8.16
N GLN A 50 -20.68 -3.21 -8.94
CA GLN A 50 -20.11 -3.13 -10.29
C GLN A 50 -18.64 -2.71 -10.33
N ALA A 51 -18.03 -2.38 -9.19
CA ALA A 51 -16.61 -2.08 -9.14
C ALA A 51 -15.77 -3.34 -9.43
N VAL A 52 -14.67 -3.16 -10.16
CA VAL A 52 -13.72 -4.25 -10.45
C VAL A 52 -13.06 -4.72 -9.15
N ALA A 53 -13.17 -6.00 -8.85
CA ALA A 53 -12.53 -6.66 -7.73
C ALA A 53 -11.19 -7.27 -8.13
N VAL A 54 -11.13 -7.97 -9.27
CA VAL A 54 -9.93 -8.66 -9.75
C VAL A 54 -9.81 -8.49 -11.27
N ARG A 55 -8.59 -8.18 -11.75
CA ARG A 55 -8.22 -8.34 -13.15
C ARG A 55 -7.27 -9.52 -13.26
N LEU A 56 -7.73 -10.58 -13.90
CA LEU A 56 -6.95 -11.75 -14.21
C LEU A 56 -6.16 -11.45 -15.48
N HIS A 57 -4.87 -11.78 -15.47
CA HIS A 57 -3.99 -11.70 -16.62
C HIS A 57 -3.59 -13.11 -17.01
N GLU A 58 -3.71 -13.44 -18.28
CA GLU A 58 -3.28 -14.71 -18.85
C GLU A 58 -2.17 -14.44 -19.86
N ASP A 59 -1.22 -15.37 -19.99
CA ASP A 59 -0.03 -15.17 -20.82
C ASP A 59 -0.36 -15.11 -22.32
N ASP A 60 -1.37 -15.84 -22.78
CA ASP A 60 -1.69 -16.01 -24.21
C ASP A 60 -3.18 -15.73 -24.57
N GLY A 61 -3.92 -15.02 -23.73
CA GLY A 61 -5.35 -14.81 -23.92
C GLY A 61 -5.90 -13.51 -23.32
N PRO A 62 -7.12 -13.11 -23.71
CA PRO A 62 -7.80 -12.00 -23.05
C PRO A 62 -8.10 -12.41 -21.61
N GLY A 63 -7.45 -11.72 -20.66
CA GLY A 63 -7.72 -11.91 -19.24
C GLY A 63 -9.17 -11.58 -18.86
N ALA A 64 -9.58 -11.99 -17.67
CA ALA A 64 -10.93 -11.75 -17.15
C ALA A 64 -10.98 -10.57 -16.18
N THR A 65 -12.11 -9.87 -16.14
CA THR A 65 -12.40 -8.88 -15.10
C THR A 65 -13.57 -9.39 -14.25
N LEU A 66 -13.33 -9.55 -12.95
CA LEU A 66 -14.36 -9.90 -11.97
C LEU A 66 -14.74 -8.65 -11.20
N THR A 67 -16.04 -8.43 -11.01
CA THR A 67 -16.58 -7.36 -10.16
C THR A 67 -16.89 -7.89 -8.76
N TYR A 68 -17.21 -6.99 -7.81
CA TYR A 68 -17.53 -7.39 -6.44
C TYR A 68 -18.93 -8.02 -6.28
N GLY A 69 -19.87 -7.68 -7.17
CA GLY A 69 -21.22 -8.22 -7.21
C GLY A 69 -21.38 -9.34 -8.25
N ALA A 70 -22.52 -10.04 -8.17
CA ALA A 70 -22.94 -11.06 -9.15
C ALA A 70 -23.73 -10.44 -10.31
#